data_AF-A0A1C6F6X3-F1
#
_entry.id   AF-A0A1C6F6X3-F1
#
_cell.length_a   1.000
_cell.length_b   1.000
_cell.length_c   1.000
_cell.angle_alpha   90.00
_cell.angle_beta   90.00
_cell.angle_gamma   90.00
#
_symmetry.space_group_name_H-M   'P 1'
#
loop_
_entity.id
_entity.type
_entity.pdbx_description
1 polymer ?
#
loop_
_entity_poly.entity_id
_entity_poly.type
_entity_poly.pdbx_seq_one_letter_code
_entity_poly.pdbx_strand_id
1 'polypeptide(L)'
;MRHDIIEYAEISSVIGRTVTVTVDRPLGSYHPEHKDMYYPINYGYVEGIMAPDGEEQDAYILGVDEAIEKFTGKIIAIVHRNDDVEEKWVVAPEGMTFTKEEIREQIHFQEQYFDSEIVM
;
A
#
# COMPACT_ATOMS: atom_id res chain seq x y z
N MET A 1 18.75 -8.66 15.53
CA MET A 1 18.92 -7.88 16.78
C MET A 1 19.52 -6.47 16.60
N ARG A 2 20.52 -6.21 15.74
CA ARG A 2 20.91 -4.82 15.39
C ARG A 2 20.34 -4.33 14.05
N HIS A 3 20.03 -5.23 13.12
CA HIS A 3 19.34 -4.88 11.86
C HIS A 3 17.88 -4.49 12.13
N ASP A 4 17.18 -5.26 12.96
CA ASP A 4 15.75 -5.09 13.25
C ASP A 4 15.43 -3.71 13.87
N ILE A 5 16.35 -3.12 14.65
CA ILE A 5 16.12 -1.82 15.30
C ILE A 5 16.23 -0.65 14.30
N ILE A 6 17.10 -0.79 13.29
CA ILE A 6 17.29 0.25 12.26
C ILE A 6 16.11 0.22 11.28
N GLU A 7 15.68 -0.97 10.88
CA GLU A 7 14.51 -1.20 10.02
C GLU A 7 13.22 -0.67 10.66
N TYR A 8 12.95 -0.98 11.94
CA TYR A 8 11.81 -0.43 12.67
C TYR A 8 11.84 1.11 12.82
N ALA A 9 13.03 1.71 12.95
CA ALA A 9 13.16 3.16 13.06
C ALA A 9 12.90 3.87 11.72
N GLU A 10 13.19 3.24 10.58
CA GLU A 10 12.86 3.77 9.26
C GLU A 10 11.38 3.57 8.92
N ILE A 11 10.79 2.42 9.24
CA ILE A 11 9.33 2.15 9.13
C ILE A 11 8.52 3.16 9.95
N SER A 12 8.98 3.47 11.17
CA SER A 12 8.40 4.51 12.04
C SER A 12 8.43 5.92 11.45
N SER A 13 9.28 6.19 10.45
CA SER A 13 9.44 7.53 9.88
C SER A 13 8.46 7.85 8.75
N VAL A 14 7.83 6.82 8.17
CA VAL A 14 7.03 6.96 6.95
C VAL A 14 5.54 7.11 7.27
N ILE A 15 5.03 6.36 8.26
CA ILE A 15 3.64 6.44 8.70
C ILE A 15 3.32 7.86 9.20
N GLY A 16 2.18 8.39 8.75
CA GLY A 16 1.72 9.76 9.02
C GLY A 16 2.15 10.80 8.00
N ARG A 17 3.09 10.50 7.09
CA ARG A 17 3.44 11.39 5.97
C ARG A 17 2.29 11.48 4.97
N THR A 18 2.13 12.66 4.39
CA THR A 18 1.24 12.86 3.25
C THR A 18 2.00 12.59 1.96
N VAL A 19 1.41 11.78 1.07
CA VAL A 19 1.96 11.44 -0.24
C VAL A 19 0.90 11.59 -1.33
N THR A 20 1.35 11.77 -2.56
CA THR A 20 0.50 11.70 -3.75
C THR A 20 0.77 10.39 -4.47
N VAL A 21 -0.26 9.56 -4.61
CA VAL A 21 -0.24 8.31 -5.36
C VAL A 21 -0.75 8.56 -6.77
N THR A 22 0.00 8.16 -7.78
CA THR A 22 -0.45 8.06 -9.17
C THR A 22 -1.07 6.68 -9.37
N VAL A 23 -2.35 6.63 -9.78
CA VAL A 23 -3.12 5.39 -9.87
C VAL A 23 -2.95 4.76 -11.24
N ASP A 24 -2.44 3.53 -11.27
CA ASP A 24 -2.28 2.72 -12.48
C ASP A 24 -3.26 1.54 -12.54
N ARG A 25 -3.86 1.19 -11.40
CA ARG A 25 -4.88 0.15 -11.24
C ARG A 25 -6.08 0.74 -10.50
N PRO A 26 -6.97 1.47 -11.21
CA PRO A 26 -8.12 2.10 -10.59
C PRO A 26 -9.13 1.06 -10.09
N LEU A 27 -9.97 1.48 -9.13
CA LEU A 27 -11.06 0.65 -8.60
C LEU A 27 -11.90 0.05 -9.74
N GLY A 28 -12.12 -1.26 -9.69
CA GLY A 28 -12.87 -2.02 -10.69
C GLY A 28 -12.06 -2.45 -11.92
N SER A 29 -10.78 -2.07 -12.01
CA SER A 29 -9.86 -2.60 -13.03
C SER A 29 -9.42 -4.03 -12.70
N TYR A 30 -8.67 -4.64 -13.61
CA TYR A 30 -8.12 -5.98 -13.47
C TYR A 30 -6.60 -5.96 -13.62
N HIS A 31 -5.93 -6.96 -13.03
CA HIS A 31 -4.48 -7.09 -13.14
C HIS A 31 -4.06 -7.24 -14.62
N PRO A 32 -3.06 -6.51 -15.11
CA PRO A 32 -2.66 -6.56 -16.53
C PRO A 32 -2.36 -7.97 -17.03
N GLU A 33 -1.77 -8.80 -16.17
CA GLU A 33 -1.39 -10.18 -16.46
C GLU A 33 -2.42 -11.23 -15.99
N HIS A 34 -3.30 -10.89 -15.05
CA HIS A 34 -4.26 -11.81 -14.41
C HIS A 34 -5.67 -11.21 -14.44
N LYS A 35 -6.38 -11.37 -15.56
CA LYS A 35 -7.68 -10.71 -15.80
C LYS A 35 -8.82 -11.16 -14.89
N ASP A 36 -8.64 -12.26 -14.18
CA ASP A 36 -9.53 -12.80 -13.16
C ASP A 36 -9.34 -12.13 -11.79
N MET A 37 -8.23 -11.43 -11.58
CA MET A 37 -7.95 -10.64 -10.39
C MET A 37 -8.40 -9.20 -10.60
N TYR A 38 -9.46 -8.82 -9.89
CA TYR A 38 -10.00 -7.45 -9.88
C TYR A 38 -9.44 -6.66 -8.72
N TYR A 39 -9.30 -5.35 -8.92
CA TYR A 39 -8.91 -4.39 -7.90
C TYR A 39 -10.18 -3.80 -7.25
N PRO A 40 -10.57 -4.24 -6.03
CA PRO A 40 -11.73 -3.68 -5.33
C PRO A 40 -11.47 -2.30 -4.72
N ILE A 41 -10.22 -1.84 -4.78
CA ILE A 41 -9.73 -0.55 -4.30
C ILE A 41 -8.82 0.07 -5.35
N ASN A 42 -8.49 1.36 -5.21
CA ASN A 42 -7.48 1.98 -6.06
C ASN A 42 -6.07 1.55 -5.63
N TYR A 43 -5.20 1.33 -6.60
CA TYR A 43 -3.80 0.98 -6.40
C TYR A 43 -2.92 1.77 -7.37
N GLY A 44 -1.73 2.12 -6.91
CA GLY A 44 -0.76 2.86 -7.71
C GLY A 44 0.57 2.98 -6.99
N TYR A 45 1.36 3.96 -7.41
CA TYR A 45 2.71 4.18 -6.91
C TYR A 45 2.94 5.65 -6.54
N VAL A 46 3.98 5.92 -5.75
CA VAL A 46 4.42 7.27 -5.38
C VAL A 46 5.60 7.70 -6.26
N GLU A 47 5.32 8.60 -7.21
CA GLU A 47 6.32 9.14 -8.14
C GLU A 47 7.56 9.68 -7.41
N GLY A 48 8.75 9.24 -7.86
CA GLY A 48 10.05 9.70 -7.37
C GLY A 48 10.53 9.08 -6.04
N ILE A 49 9.79 8.13 -5.46
CA ILE A 49 10.24 7.34 -4.32
C ILE A 49 10.51 5.91 -4.80
N MET A 50 11.76 5.48 -4.77
CA MET A 50 12.14 4.15 -5.24
C MET A 50 12.04 3.11 -4.11
N ALA A 51 11.44 1.96 -4.43
CA ALA A 51 11.42 0.76 -3.61
C ALA A 51 12.68 -0.11 -3.85
N PRO A 52 12.96 -1.10 -2.98
CA PRO A 52 14.15 -1.96 -3.09
C PRO A 52 14.23 -2.81 -4.37
N ASP A 53 13.10 -3.08 -5.01
CA ASP A 53 13.00 -3.80 -6.28
C ASP A 53 13.45 -2.97 -7.49
N GLY A 54 13.64 -1.66 -7.32
CA GLY A 54 14.03 -0.73 -8.38
C GLY A 54 12.85 -0.07 -9.11
N GLU A 55 11.62 -0.28 -8.64
CA GLU A 55 10.41 0.42 -9.12
C GLU A 55 9.98 1.53 -8.15
N GLU A 56 8.97 2.31 -8.53
CA GLU A 56 8.43 3.35 -7.64
C GLU A 56 7.56 2.71 -6.55
N GLN A 57 7.59 3.30 -5.35
CA GLN A 57 6.97 2.73 -4.15
C GLN A 57 5.46 2.56 -4.32
N ASP A 58 5.01 1.31 -4.27
CA ASP A 58 3.61 0.97 -4.45
C ASP A 58 2.75 1.28 -3.21
N ALA A 59 1.47 1.56 -3.47
CA ALA A 59 0.50 1.96 -2.47
C ALA A 59 -0.94 1.48 -2.76
N TYR A 60 -1.57 0.93 -1.73
CA TYR A 60 -3.02 0.74 -1.62
C TYR A 60 -3.70 2.04 -1.19
N ILE A 61 -4.83 2.40 -1.80
CA ILE A 61 -5.65 3.54 -1.38
C ILE A 61 -6.96 3.04 -0.78
N LEU A 62 -7.18 3.30 0.50
CA LEU A 62 -8.40 2.92 1.22
C LEU A 62 -9.30 4.14 1.47
N GLY A 63 -10.60 3.91 1.59
CA GLY A 63 -11.58 4.95 1.91
C GLY A 63 -11.96 5.87 0.74
N VAL A 64 -11.65 5.46 -0.50
CA VAL A 64 -12.08 6.12 -1.74
C VAL A 64 -12.85 5.12 -2.58
N ASP A 65 -14.15 5.35 -2.77
CA ASP A 65 -15.12 4.43 -3.37
C ASP A 65 -15.44 4.72 -4.85
N GLU A 66 -14.59 5.50 -5.50
CA GLU A 66 -14.63 5.77 -6.94
C GLU A 66 -13.26 5.54 -7.60
N ALA A 67 -13.28 5.24 -8.91
CA ALA A 67 -12.06 5.13 -9.70
C ALA A 67 -11.46 6.52 -9.93
N ILE A 68 -10.17 6.68 -9.63
CA ILE A 68 -9.46 7.97 -9.68
C ILE A 68 -8.10 7.85 -10.39
N GLU A 69 -7.53 8.97 -10.83
CA GLU A 69 -6.22 9.00 -11.51
C GLU A 69 -5.07 9.34 -10.56
N LYS A 70 -5.31 10.19 -9.56
CA LYS A 70 -4.34 10.57 -8.52
C LYS A 70 -5.04 10.74 -7.19
N PHE A 71 -4.34 10.38 -6.11
CA PHE A 71 -4.83 10.55 -4.74
C PHE A 71 -3.77 11.21 -3.86
N THR A 72 -4.16 12.15 -3.00
CA THR A 72 -3.26 12.65 -1.96
C THR A 72 -3.85 12.33 -0.59
N GLY A 73 -3.10 11.61 0.23
CA GLY A 73 -3.56 11.13 1.53
C GLY A 73 -2.41 10.83 2.47
N LYS A 74 -2.73 10.35 3.68
CA LYS A 74 -1.73 9.96 4.67
C LYS A 74 -1.42 8.48 4.57
N ILE A 75 -0.14 8.14 4.71
CA ILE A 75 0.28 6.76 4.93
C ILE A 75 -0.17 6.37 6.34
N ILE A 76 -1.03 5.36 6.45
CA ILE A 76 -1.60 4.89 7.72
C ILE A 76 -1.06 3.54 8.14
N ALA A 77 -0.46 2.79 7.21
CA ALA A 77 0.15 1.51 7.48
C ALA A 77 1.18 1.16 6.39
N ILE A 78 2.00 0.17 6.71
CA ILE A 78 2.93 -0.50 5.81
C ILE A 78 2.58 -1.98 5.81
N VAL A 79 2.55 -2.59 4.64
CA VAL A 79 2.41 -4.02 4.42
C VAL A 79 3.80 -4.56 4.13
N HIS A 80 4.39 -5.23 5.12
CA HIS A 80 5.67 -5.91 4.98
C HIS A 80 5.40 -7.32 4.45
N ARG A 81 6.06 -7.72 3.36
CA ARG A 81 5.99 -9.08 2.83
C ARG A 81 7.29 -9.80 3.18
N ASN A 82 7.20 -10.89 3.94
CA ASN A 82 8.35 -11.70 4.35
C ASN A 82 8.98 -12.47 3.18
N ASP A 83 8.23 -12.64 2.10
CA ASP A 83 8.58 -13.39 0.89
C ASP A 83 8.77 -12.51 -0.36
N ASP A 84 8.77 -11.18 -0.19
CA ASP A 84 9.02 -10.18 -1.23
C ASP A 84 10.08 -9.17 -0.76
N VAL A 85 10.71 -8.45 -1.69
CA VAL A 85 11.72 -7.44 -1.37
C VAL A 85 11.13 -6.05 -1.19
N GLU A 86 9.91 -5.82 -1.66
CA GLU A 86 9.21 -4.55 -1.56
C GLU A 86 8.11 -4.59 -0.48
N GLU A 87 8.05 -3.53 0.33
CA GLU A 87 6.90 -3.24 1.18
C GLU A 87 5.84 -2.45 0.43
N LYS A 88 4.55 -2.57 0.78
CA LYS A 88 3.48 -1.74 0.20
C LYS A 88 2.99 -0.72 1.20
N TRP A 89 2.74 0.50 0.76
CA TRP A 89 2.12 1.51 1.63
C TRP A 89 0.61 1.43 1.60
N VAL A 90 -0.04 1.82 2.69
CA VAL A 90 -1.50 1.99 2.75
C VAL A 90 -1.78 3.45 2.99
N VAL A 91 -2.48 4.09 2.05
CA VAL A 91 -2.78 5.52 2.04
C VAL A 91 -4.28 5.73 2.19
N ALA A 92 -4.68 6.67 3.04
CA ALA A 92 -6.08 6.98 3.29
C ALA A 92 -6.34 8.50 3.41
N PRO A 93 -7.60 8.95 3.27
CA PRO A 93 -7.97 10.34 3.53
C PRO A 93 -7.58 10.79 4.94
N GLU A 94 -7.18 12.05 5.07
CA GLU A 94 -6.85 12.61 6.38
C GLU A 94 -8.05 12.54 7.34
N GLY A 95 -7.82 12.05 8.56
CA GLY A 95 -8.85 11.91 9.59
C GLY A 95 -9.66 10.62 9.51
N MET A 96 -9.48 9.81 8.46
CA MET A 96 -10.06 8.47 8.38
C MET A 96 -9.13 7.46 9.07
N THR A 97 -9.69 6.58 9.88
CA THR A 97 -8.95 5.57 10.64
C THR A 97 -9.41 4.18 10.25
N PHE A 98 -8.47 3.24 10.19
CA PHE A 98 -8.72 1.84 9.93
C PHE A 98 -8.01 1.00 10.99
N THR A 99 -8.62 -0.11 11.38
CA THR A 99 -7.97 -1.17 12.14
C THR A 99 -7.10 -2.03 11.23
N LYS A 100 -6.15 -2.78 11.80
CA LYS A 100 -5.35 -3.74 11.02
C LYS A 100 -6.24 -4.76 10.31
N GLU A 101 -7.34 -5.17 10.94
CA GLU A 101 -8.31 -6.11 10.38
C GLU A 101 -9.03 -5.52 9.17
N GLU A 102 -9.52 -4.27 9.25
CA GLU A 102 -10.16 -3.59 8.13
C GLU A 102 -9.21 -3.35 6.95
N ILE A 103 -7.94 -3.05 7.23
CA ILE A 103 -6.91 -2.94 6.19
C ILE A 103 -6.72 -4.31 5.54
N ARG A 104 -6.50 -5.36 6.35
CA ARG A 104 -6.27 -6.74 5.89
C ARG A 104 -7.40 -7.22 4.99
N GLU A 105 -8.65 -7.01 5.39
CA GLU A 105 -9.82 -7.40 4.61
C GLU A 105 -9.87 -6.71 3.24
N GLN A 106 -9.58 -5.41 3.17
CA GLN A 106 -9.64 -4.65 1.92
C GLN A 106 -8.51 -4.99 0.95
N ILE A 107 -7.32 -5.34 1.46
CA ILE A 107 -6.17 -5.71 0.61
C ILE A 107 -6.04 -7.22 0.38
N HIS A 108 -6.91 -8.02 0.99
CA HIS A 108 -6.86 -9.49 0.94
C HIS A 108 -6.87 -10.04 -0.49
N PHE A 109 -7.55 -9.37 -1.42
CA PHE A 109 -7.63 -9.79 -2.82
C PHE A 109 -6.24 -10.01 -3.45
N GLN A 110 -5.24 -9.23 -3.03
CA GLN A 110 -3.85 -9.36 -3.48
C GLN A 110 -2.97 -10.02 -2.42
N GLU A 111 -3.09 -9.60 -1.15
CA GLU A 111 -2.22 -10.09 -0.08
C GLU A 111 -2.48 -11.55 0.33
N GLN A 112 -3.57 -12.19 -0.11
CA GLN A 112 -3.79 -13.63 0.07
C GLN A 112 -2.71 -14.52 -0.57
N TYR A 113 -1.92 -13.96 -1.49
CA TYR A 113 -0.87 -14.66 -2.22
C TYR A 113 0.54 -14.46 -1.63
N PHE A 114 0.68 -13.67 -0.58
CA PHE A 114 1.96 -13.30 0.04
C PHE A 114 1.96 -13.59 1.55
N ASP A 115 3.14 -13.84 2.11
CA ASP A 115 3.34 -13.88 3.56
C ASP A 115 3.51 -12.45 4.09
N SER A 116 2.39 -11.78 4.39
CA SER A 116 2.35 -10.36 4.72
C SER A 116 1.96 -10.02 6.17
N GLU A 117 2.59 -8.98 6.71
CA GLU A 117 2.28 -8.37 8.00
C GLU A 117 1.95 -6.88 7.85
N ILE A 118 0.93 -6.41 8.59
CA ILE A 118 0.56 -4.99 8.60
C ILE A 118 1.19 -4.31 9.82
N VAL A 119 1.98 -3.27 9.58
CA VAL A 119 2.59 -2.39 10.58
C VAL A 119 1.89 -1.02 10.56
N MET A 120 1.53 -0.51 11.73
CA MET A 120 0.82 0.77 11.94
C MET A 120 1.52 1.59 13.01
#